data_AF-A0A2V7HR66-F1
#
_entry.id   AF-A0A2V7HR66-F1
#
_cell.length_a   1.000
_cell.length_b   1.000
_cell.length_c   1.000
_cell.angle_alpha   90.00
_cell.angle_beta   90.00
_cell.angle_gamma   90.00
#
_symmetry.space_group_name_H-M   'P 1'
#
loop_
_entity.id
_entity.type
_entity.pdbx_description
1 polymer ?
#
loop_
_entity_poly.entity_id
_entity_poly.type
_entity_poly.pdbx_seq_one_letter_code
_entity_poly.pdbx_strand_id
1 'polypeptide(L)' 'MTDDHKAIEEANASFYRAFEALDLRAMEDVWSHGEHVQCVHPGWPLLTGW' A
#
# COMPACT_ATOMS: atom_id res chain seq x y z
N MET A 1 -6.88 -8.48 20.84
CA MET A 1 -6.26 -7.78 19.69
C MET A 1 -6.27 -6.31 20.01
N THR A 2 -5.12 -5.64 19.91
CA THR A 2 -5.01 -4.19 20.13
C THR A 2 -5.68 -3.45 18.97
N ASP A 3 -6.06 -2.19 19.20
CA ASP A 3 -6.67 -1.34 18.17
C ASP A 3 -5.74 -1.18 16.96
N ASP A 4 -4.44 -0.96 17.22
CA ASP A 4 -3.39 -0.85 16.21
C ASP A 4 -3.31 -2.08 15.29
N HIS A 5 -3.52 -3.30 15.83
CA HIS A 5 -3.46 -4.51 15.03
C HIS A 5 -4.59 -4.53 13.98
N LYS A 6 -5.81 -4.16 14.38
CA LYS A 6 -6.95 -4.09 13.46
C LYS A 6 -6.76 -2.99 12.41
N ALA A 7 -6.19 -1.85 12.81
CA ALA A 7 -5.88 -0.76 11.89
C ALA A 7 -4.89 -1.20 10.79
N ILE A 8 -3.87 -1.99 11.17
CA ILE A 8 -2.90 -2.55 10.22
C ILE A 8 -3.58 -3.55 9.27
N GLU A 9 -4.44 -4.44 9.79
CA GLU A 9 -5.19 -5.40 8.96
C GLU A 9 -6.09 -4.69 7.93
N GLU A 10 -6.79 -3.62 8.34
CA GLU A 10 -7.66 -2.83 7.45
C GLU A 10 -6.86 -2.07 6.38
N ALA A 11 -5.69 -1.52 6.73
CA ALA A 11 -4.80 -0.89 5.76
C ALA A 11 -4.33 -1.89 4.69
N ASN A 12 -3.93 -3.08 5.10
CA ASN A 12 -3.55 -4.16 4.19
C ASN A 12 -4.73 -4.61 3.30
N ALA A 13 -5.93 -4.76 3.87
CA ALA A 13 -7.13 -5.10 3.10
C ALA A 13 -7.46 -4.01 2.06
N SER A 14 -7.28 -2.74 2.42
CA SER A 14 -7.50 -1.60 1.51
C SER A 14 -6.50 -1.57 0.35
N PHE A 15 -5.23 -1.89 0.61
CA PHE A 15 -4.22 -2.06 -0.44
C PHE A 15 -4.66 -3.09 -1.50
N TYR A 16 -5.03 -4.30 -1.08
CA TYR A 16 -5.41 -5.36 -2.02
C TYR A 16 -6.74 -5.07 -2.72
N ARG A 17 -7.72 -4.46 -2.06
CA ARG A 17 -8.97 -4.01 -2.71
C ARG A 17 -8.70 -3.00 -3.83
N ALA A 18 -7.85 -2.00 -3.58
CA ALA A 18 -7.49 -1.00 -4.59
C ALA A 18 -6.72 -1.65 -5.76
N PHE A 19 -5.82 -2.59 -5.46
CA PHE A 19 -5.05 -3.34 -6.46
C PHE A 19 -5.97 -4.19 -7.36
N GLU A 20 -6.87 -4.98 -6.77
CA GLU A 20 -7.83 -5.82 -7.50
C GLU A 20 -8.79 -5.00 -8.38
N ALA A 21 -9.18 -3.82 -7.92
CA ALA A 21 -10.05 -2.90 -8.65
C ALA A 21 -9.33 -2.11 -9.76
N LEU A 22 -8.00 -2.17 -9.84
CA LEU A 22 -7.18 -1.29 -10.67
C LEU A 22 -7.46 0.21 -10.43
N ASP A 23 -7.80 0.57 -9.19
CA ASP A 23 -8.14 1.94 -8.82
C ASP A 23 -6.91 2.69 -8.28
N LEU A 24 -6.32 3.52 -9.15
CA LEU A 24 -5.13 4.31 -8.80
C LEU A 24 -5.41 5.38 -7.75
N ARG A 25 -6.63 5.92 -7.66
CA ARG A 25 -6.94 6.94 -6.65
C ARG A 25 -7.05 6.30 -5.27
N ALA A 26 -7.72 5.16 -5.18
CA ALA A 26 -7.76 4.39 -3.94
C ALA A 26 -6.38 3.88 -3.53
N MET A 27 -5.53 3.50 -4.49
CA MET A 27 -4.14 3.13 -4.21
C MET A 27 -3.33 4.33 -3.68
N GLU A 28 -3.52 5.52 -4.24
CA GLU A 28 -2.88 6.76 -3.77
C GLU A 28 -3.16 7.10 -2.31
N ASP A 29 -4.37 6.81 -1.83
CA ASP A 29 -4.76 7.02 -0.42
C ASP A 29 -4.13 6.02 0.55
N VAL A 30 -3.71 4.83 0.08
CA VAL A 30 -3.14 3.77 0.92
C VAL A 30 -1.67 4.02 1.24
N TRP A 31 -0.92 4.58 0.30
CA TRP A 31 0.51 4.76 0.44
C TRP A 31 0.86 6.10 1.09
N SER A 32 1.95 6.10 1.85
CA SER A 32 2.58 7.33 2.37
C SER A 32 3.19 8.14 1.22
N HIS A 33 3.13 9.47 1.26
CA HIS A 33 3.72 10.34 0.23
C HIS A 33 5.10 10.84 0.65
N GLY A 34 6.07 9.92 0.74
CA GLY A 34 7.43 10.26 1.18
C GLY A 34 8.53 9.49 0.47
N GLU A 35 9.73 10.09 0.43
CA GLU A 35 10.94 9.53 -0.20
C GLU A 35 11.36 8.15 0.36
N HIS A 36 10.89 7.80 1.55
CA HIS A 36 11.18 6.52 2.21
C HIS A 36 10.32 5.37 1.70
N VAL A 37 9.31 5.63 0.87
CA VAL A 37 8.44 4.60 0.32
C VAL A 37 9.19 3.72 -0.67
N GLN A 38 8.88 2.43 -0.64
CA GLN A 38 9.55 1.41 -1.43
C GLN A 38 8.54 0.39 -1.96
N CYS A 39 8.67 0.01 -3.23
CA CYS A 39 7.85 -1.03 -3.85
C CYS A 39 8.73 -1.99 -4.66
N VAL A 40 8.47 -3.29 -4.53
CA VAL A 40 9.15 -4.33 -5.29
C VAL A 40 8.08 -5.27 -5.86
N HIS A 41 7.93 -5.25 -7.18
CA HIS A 41 7.12 -6.23 -7.88
C HIS A 41 7.93 -7.48 -8.20
N PRO A 42 7.30 -8.66 -8.36
CA PRO A 42 7.99 -9.88 -8.75
C PRO A 42 8.80 -9.69 -10.05
N GLY A 43 10.13 -9.82 -9.94
CA GLY A 43 11.05 -9.68 -11.06
C GLY A 43 11.46 -8.25 -11.43
N TRP A 44 11.00 -7.23 -10.71
CA TRP A 44 11.37 -5.83 -10.94
C TRP A 44 12.51 -5.38 -10.01
N PRO A 45 13.31 -4.38 -10.42
CA PRO A 45 14.18 -3.68 -9.49
C PRO A 45 13.36 -2.91 -8.44
N LEU A 46 14.02 -2.52 -7.34
CA LEU A 46 13.42 -1.68 -6.31
C LEU A 46 12.97 -0.33 -6.89
N LEU A 47 11.73 0.05 -6.60
CA LEU A 47 11.21 1.40 -6.78
C LEU A 47 11.29 2.14 -5.45
N THR A 48 11.69 3.41 -5.48
CA THR A 48 11.87 4.26 -4.30
C THR A 48 11.19 5.61 -4.49
N GLY A 49 10.59 6.12 -3.43
CA GLY A 49 9.78 7.33 -3.44
C GLY A 49 8.30 7.06 -3.72
N TRP A 50 7.51 8.12 -3.60
CA TRP A 50 6.11 8.18 -4.03
C TRP A 50 6.02 8.75 -5.44
#